data_AF-A0A2N0M254-F1
#
_entry.id   AF-A0A2N0M254-F1
#
_cell.length_a   1.000
_cell.length_b   1.000
_cell.length_c   1.000
_cell.angle_alpha   90.00
_cell.angle_beta   90.00
_cell.angle_gamma   90.00
#
_symmetry.space_group_name_H-M   'P 1'
#
loop_
_entity.id
_entity.type
_entity.pdbx_description
1 polymer ?
#
loop_
_entity_poly.entity_id
_entity_poly.type
_entity_poly.pdbx_seq_one_letter_code
_entity_poly.pdbx_strand_id
1 'polypeptide(L)'
;MPTKRDFLSVTDITADETLGLLKRARETKLAPKGGQSAKPLTGKTVALLFDKPSLRTKVSFQVGIQELGGYSVFLSKEEVNLG
;
A
#
# COMPACT_ATOMS: atom_id res chain seq x y z
N MET A 1 12.90 18.23 -1.15
CA MET A 1 12.40 16.86 -0.92
C MET A 1 11.10 16.71 -1.69
N PRO A 2 10.85 15.62 -2.42
CA PRO A 2 9.54 15.44 -3.04
C PRO A 2 8.47 15.49 -1.94
N THR A 3 7.46 16.31 -2.15
CA THR A 3 6.33 16.47 -1.23
C THR A 3 5.62 15.14 -1.07
N LYS A 4 5.36 14.73 0.17
CA LYS A 4 4.54 13.55 0.48
C LYS A 4 3.18 13.70 -0.21
N ARG A 5 2.76 12.69 -0.96
CA ARG A 5 1.43 12.63 -1.59
C ARG A 5 0.61 11.52 -0.95
N ASP A 6 -0.60 11.87 -0.52
CA ASP A 6 -1.57 10.93 0.07
C ASP A 6 -2.61 10.50 -0.98
N PHE A 7 -3.15 9.29 -0.83
CA PHE A 7 -4.24 8.76 -1.67
C PHE A 7 -5.48 8.57 -0.80
N LEU A 8 -6.34 9.59 -0.74
CA LEU A 8 -7.52 9.61 0.13
C LEU A 8 -8.79 9.28 -0.67
N SER A 9 -8.89 9.79 -1.90
CA SER A 9 -9.97 9.53 -2.84
C SER A 9 -9.45 9.30 -4.26
N VAL A 10 -10.19 8.53 -5.05
CA VAL A 10 -9.94 8.37 -6.50
C VAL A 10 -10.09 9.70 -7.26
N THR A 11 -10.81 10.67 -6.70
CA THR A 11 -10.99 12.00 -7.27
C THR A 11 -9.80 12.93 -7.05
N ASP A 12 -8.84 12.54 -6.21
CA ASP A 12 -7.65 13.35 -5.89
C ASP A 12 -6.53 13.19 -6.93
N ILE A 13 -6.74 12.30 -7.91
CA ILE A 13 -5.79 12.03 -8.99
C ILE A 13 -6.44 12.30 -10.34
N THR A 14 -5.63 12.81 -11.27
CA THR A 14 -6.05 13.07 -12.65
C THR A 14 -6.20 11.76 -13.44
N ALA A 15 -6.81 11.85 -14.62
CA ALA A 15 -6.94 10.71 -15.53
C ALA A 15 -5.56 10.14 -15.93
N ASP A 16 -4.59 11.01 -16.23
CA ASP A 16 -3.24 10.59 -16.61
C ASP A 16 -2.50 9.89 -15.46
N GLU A 17 -2.66 10.39 -14.24
CA GLU A 17 -2.10 9.76 -13.04
C GLU A 17 -2.74 8.40 -12.76
N THR A 18 -4.05 8.29 -12.98
CA THR A 18 -4.78 7.02 -12.87
C THR A 18 -4.24 5.99 -13.87
N LEU A 19 -4.06 6.40 -15.13
CA LEU A 19 -3.48 5.53 -16.17
C LEU A 19 -2.04 5.13 -15.81
N GLY A 20 -1.24 6.06 -15.28
CA GLY A 20 0.11 5.79 -14.79
C GLY A 20 0.13 4.77 -13.65
N LEU A 21 -0.79 4.89 -12.69
CA LEU A 21 -0.92 3.97 -11.55
C LEU A 21 -1.31 2.56 -12.02
N LEU A 22 -2.28 2.45 -12.94
CA LEU A 22 -2.72 1.18 -13.50
C LEU A 22 -1.62 0.51 -14.32
N LYS A 23 -0.86 1.28 -15.11
CA LYS A 23 0.31 0.79 -15.84
C LYS A 23 1.34 0.20 -14.88
N ARG A 24 1.67 0.93 -13.80
CA ARG A 24 2.62 0.46 -12.79
C ARG A 24 2.12 -0.79 -12.07
N ALA A 25 0.84 -0.86 -11.73
CA ALA A 25 0.25 -2.05 -11.13
C ALA A 25 0.37 -3.28 -12.06
N ARG A 26 0.16 -3.11 -13.36
CA ARG A 26 0.37 -4.17 -14.36
C ARG A 26 1.82 -4.61 -14.44
N GLU A 27 2.76 -3.66 -14.49
CA GLU A 27 4.20 -3.95 -14.51
C GLU A 27 4.62 -4.73 -13.26
N THR A 28 4.20 -4.30 -12.08
CA THR A 28 4.48 -5.02 -10.81
C THR A 28 3.91 -6.43 -10.81
N LYS A 29 2.69 -6.62 -11.35
CA LYS A 29 2.06 -7.94 -11.43
C LYS A 29 2.77 -8.89 -12.39
N LEU A 30 3.33 -8.38 -13.49
CA LEU A 30 4.04 -9.16 -14.51
C LEU A 30 5.52 -9.39 -14.16
N ALA A 31 6.07 -8.63 -13.22
CA ALA A 31 7.45 -8.78 -12.81
C ALA A 31 7.71 -10.18 -12.21
N PRO A 32 8.86 -10.82 -12.51
CA PRO A 32 9.18 -12.14 -11.97
C PRO A 32 9.19 -12.15 -10.44
N LYS A 33 8.43 -13.06 -9.83
CA LYS A 33 8.48 -13.31 -8.38
C LYS A 33 9.91 -13.77 -8.03
N GLY A 34 10.67 -12.91 -7.36
CA GLY A 34 12.05 -13.18 -6.92
C GLY A 34 13.14 -12.43 -7.70
N GLY A 35 12.81 -11.75 -8.80
CA GLY A 35 13.79 -11.03 -9.59
C GLY A 35 13.95 -9.59 -9.14
N GLN A 36 14.50 -9.33 -7.94
CA GLN A 36 15.02 -8.02 -7.45
C GLN A 36 14.23 -6.76 -7.85
N SER A 37 12.94 -6.89 -8.17
CA SER A 37 12.06 -5.77 -8.49
C SER A 37 12.08 -4.94 -7.23
N ALA A 38 12.49 -3.68 -7.39
CA ALA A 38 12.93 -2.82 -6.31
C ALA A 38 12.11 -3.09 -5.03
N LYS A 39 12.78 -3.21 -3.89
CA LYS A 39 12.14 -3.29 -2.57
C LYS A 39 12.07 -1.88 -1.97
N PRO A 40 11.22 -0.97 -2.48
CA PRO A 40 11.22 0.44 -2.09
C PRO A 40 10.83 0.64 -0.63
N LEU A 41 10.22 -0.36 0.00
CA LEU A 41 9.79 -0.30 1.39
C LEU A 41 10.79 -0.95 2.34
N THR A 42 12.00 -1.32 1.88
CA THR A 42 13.04 -1.87 2.77
C THR A 42 13.32 -0.92 3.94
N GLY A 43 13.21 -1.44 5.17
CA GLY A 43 13.40 -0.65 6.39
C GLY A 43 12.25 0.32 6.71
N LYS A 44 11.13 0.24 6.00
CA LYS A 44 9.92 1.03 6.26
C LYS A 44 8.88 0.18 7.00
N THR A 45 8.19 0.82 7.94
CA THR A 45 7.06 0.26 8.67
C THR A 45 5.80 1.04 8.33
N VAL A 46 4.70 0.32 8.05
CA VAL A 46 3.40 0.91 7.71
C VAL A 46 2.37 0.48 8.74
N ALA A 47 1.68 1.45 9.34
CA ALA A 47 0.53 1.18 10.21
C ALA A 47 -0.74 0.97 9.38
N LEU A 48 -1.48 -0.08 9.70
CA LEU A 48 -2.74 -0.45 9.06
C LEU A 48 -3.86 -0.27 10.09
N LEU A 49 -4.51 0.88 10.06
CA LEU A 49 -5.59 1.25 10.98
C LEU A 49 -6.96 0.99 10.34
N PHE A 50 -7.80 0.19 11.01
CA PHE A 50 -9.13 -0.17 10.52
C PHE A 50 -10.22 0.10 11.55
N ASP A 51 -11.12 1.04 11.24
CA ASP A 51 -12.36 1.25 12.02
C ASP A 51 -13.37 0.10 11.82
N LYS A 52 -13.46 -0.41 10.59
CA LYS A 52 -14.28 -1.59 10.23
C LYS A 52 -13.41 -2.72 9.72
N PRO A 53 -13.63 -3.97 10.14
CA PRO A 53 -12.84 -5.10 9.68
C PRO A 53 -13.04 -5.35 8.18
N SER A 54 -11.93 -5.47 7.44
CA SER A 54 -11.93 -5.88 6.03
C SER A 54 -10.78 -6.85 5.74
N LEU A 55 -11.12 -8.13 5.54
CA LEU A 55 -10.14 -9.19 5.29
C LEU A 55 -9.39 -8.97 3.97
N ARG A 56 -10.11 -8.65 2.89
CA ARG A 56 -9.48 -8.45 1.57
C ARG A 56 -8.52 -7.27 1.58
N THR A 57 -8.90 -6.16 2.21
CA THR A 57 -8.06 -4.97 2.30
C THR A 57 -6.83 -5.26 3.16
N LYS A 58 -7.02 -5.82 4.37
CA LYS A 58 -5.92 -6.20 5.27
C LYS A 58 -4.90 -7.09 4.57
N VAL A 59 -5.34 -8.21 4.00
CA VAL A 59 -4.45 -9.18 3.34
C VAL A 59 -3.72 -8.53 2.16
N SER A 60 -4.42 -7.75 1.33
CA SER A 60 -3.80 -7.09 0.16
C SER A 60 -2.68 -6.12 0.58
N PHE A 61 -2.92 -5.30 1.61
CA PHE A 61 -1.89 -4.39 2.12
C PHE A 61 -0.71 -5.14 2.75
N GLN A 62 -0.97 -6.12 3.61
CA GLN A 62 0.10 -6.89 4.25
C GLN A 62 1.00 -7.60 3.23
N VAL A 63 0.40 -8.32 2.27
CA VAL A 63 1.14 -9.01 1.21
C VAL A 63 1.92 -8.02 0.36
N GLY A 64 1.29 -6.94 -0.12
CA GLY A 64 1.95 -5.96 -0.96
C GLY A 64 3.12 -5.25 -0.26
N ILE A 65 2.95 -4.86 1.01
CA ILE A 65 4.01 -4.23 1.81
C ILE A 65 5.19 -5.20 2.00
N GLN A 66 4.91 -6.46 2.32
CA GLN A 66 5.94 -7.48 2.53
C GLN A 66 6.68 -7.83 1.24
N GLU A 67 5.98 -7.98 0.12
CA GLU A 67 6.60 -8.21 -1.20
C GLU A 67 7.53 -7.05 -1.61
N LEU A 68 7.18 -5.81 -1.25
CA LEU A 68 8.00 -4.61 -1.47
C LEU A 68 9.11 -4.41 -0.41
N GLY A 69 9.28 -5.36 0.51
CA GLY A 69 10.35 -5.39 1.53
C GLY A 69 10.07 -4.60 2.81
N GLY A 70 8.84 -4.11 3.00
CA GLY A 70 8.42 -3.40 4.20
C GLY A 70 7.83 -4.30 5.27
N TYR A 71 7.55 -3.71 6.42
CA TYR A 71 6.84 -4.35 7.53
C TYR A 71 5.52 -3.62 7.80
N SER A 72 4.47 -4.35 8.16
CA SER A 72 3.17 -3.77 8.49
C SER A 72 2.77 -4.07 9.92
N VAL A 73 2.25 -3.07 10.63
CA VAL A 73 1.63 -3.21 11.96
C VAL A 73 0.13 -3.03 11.80
N PHE A 74 -0.66 -4.01 12.23
CA PHE A 74 -2.12 -3.92 12.20
C PHE A 74 -2.62 -3.37 13.52
N LEU A 75 -3.54 -2.41 13.45
CA LEU A 75 -4.16 -1.78 14.60
C LEU A 75 -5.68 -1.80 14.41
N SER A 76 -6.38 -2.55 15.26
CA SER A 76 -7.83 -2.60 15.26
C SER A 76 -8.44 -1.39 15.97
N LYS A 77 -9.72 -1.12 15.73
CA LYS A 77 -10.47 -0.11 16.49
C LYS A 77 -10.37 -0.31 18.01
N GLU A 78 -10.44 -1.56 18.46
CA GLU A 78 -10.40 -1.95 19.88
C GLU A 78 -9.03 -1.63 20.52
N GLU A 79 -7.96 -1.71 19.73
CA GLU A 79 -6.60 -1.44 20.19
C GLU A 79 -6.28 0.06 20.30
N VAL A 80 -6.92 0.90 19.47
CA VAL A 80 -6.53 2.33 19.34
C VAL A 80 -7.53 3.28 19.99
N ASN A 81 -8.70 2.81 20.45
CA ASN A 81 -9.76 3.68 20.99
C ASN A 81 -10.00 4.91 20.10
N LEU A 82 -10.12 4.69 18.78
CA LEU A 82 -10.54 5.75 17.86
C LEU A 82 -11.98 6.13 18.23
N GLY A 83 -12.13 7.34 18.77
CA GLY A 83 -13.38 7.92 19.26
C GLY A 83 -14.44 8.14 18.18
#